data_AF-A0A150GGU3-F1
#
_entry.id   AF-A0A150GGU3-F1
#
_cell.length_a   1.000
_cell.length_b   1.000
_cell.length_c   1.000
_cell.angle_alpha   90.00
_cell.angle_beta   90.00
_cell.angle_gamma   90.00
#
_symmetry.space_group_name_H-M   'P 1'
#
loop_
_entity.id
_entity.type
_entity.pdbx_description
1 polymer ?
#
loop_
_entity_poly.entity_id
_entity_poly.type
_entity_poly.pdbx_seq_one_letter_code
_entity_poly.pdbx_strand_id
1 'polypeptide(L)'
;MAALVTAAARLLQAEGAGGAAAGGVVATTAAKASGGGSGGGGDGGGVADAGEAATALARVLAEGAPRLLLASPQRLVRSGRELGAVCKARGFQALRLLRSRPDLLLASPHLVAAKMDALPGALGLPPRRVRELITARPDLLRRSPATVAARYRSLGALLGVPPAFVAELVAAEPGLLAAAAGGLAARFRGLAGRAGRLGAEDVADMVMVDPQMLLNAPLPPPTPAMAAAAGSRAGSRASSVSSIDSDGDDGGGGFPGRGGEEGALAALLRLSTVAGVSVDAVLHLAVRDERVCSLSDDELATRRAALAAALGLAETAAAVNAGDPPPLAAALAAAPELMLLAPETLTARAGALGRLMLPEQGSASAALRQHPELLLQEPTELAARLASLAELLLGPGEGAAIGAAAAADGVAAAPAPVSDAAPPPLPPPSALPPRLREALSRHPGLLSSPPFVLADKLLVLQSLFELPGPLVRELVLREPGLLAVSVEGLETKFRALAASFGAFSADAIDVVLADPSALLRADTEGLGGAAPAGMNGWRACDKRSSESSARGV
;
A
#
# COMPACT_ATOMS: atom_id res chain seq x y z
N MET A 1 -21.29 1.78 3.22
CA MET A 1 -21.00 2.85 2.24
C MET A 1 -21.89 4.09 2.38
N ALA A 2 -23.22 4.02 2.22
CA ALA A 2 -24.09 5.22 2.31
C ALA A 2 -23.87 6.08 3.57
N ALA A 3 -23.63 5.44 4.71
CA ALA A 3 -23.23 6.07 5.96
C ALA A 3 -21.97 6.95 5.89
N LEU A 4 -20.93 6.43 5.23
CA LEU A 4 -19.66 7.14 5.03
C LEU A 4 -19.84 8.31 4.07
N VAL A 5 -20.69 8.16 3.04
CA VAL A 5 -21.04 9.26 2.13
C VAL A 5 -21.73 10.39 2.91
N THR A 6 -22.69 10.07 3.78
CA THR A 6 -23.34 11.08 4.63
C THR A 6 -22.35 11.77 5.57
N ALA A 7 -21.45 11.01 6.20
CA ALA A 7 -20.42 11.59 7.07
C ALA A 7 -19.45 12.50 6.28
N ALA A 8 -19.01 12.07 5.10
CA ALA A 8 -18.17 12.83 4.18
C ALA A 8 -18.85 14.12 3.71
N ALA A 9 -20.13 14.05 3.32
CA ALA A 9 -20.91 15.22 2.92
C ALA A 9 -21.03 16.24 4.05
N ARG A 10 -21.26 15.80 5.29
CA ARG A 10 -21.32 16.68 6.47
C ARG A 10 -19.98 17.33 6.78
N LEU A 11 -18.87 16.62 6.60
CA LEU A 11 -17.53 17.17 6.76
C LEU A 11 -17.23 18.23 5.70
N LEU A 12 -17.57 17.97 4.43
CA LEU A 12 -17.44 18.93 3.32
C LEU A 12 -18.26 20.20 3.58
N GLN A 13 -19.52 20.05 4.04
CA GLN A 13 -20.36 21.19 4.41
C GLN A 13 -19.78 22.01 5.57
N ALA A 14 -19.20 21.35 6.58
CA ALA A 14 -18.60 22.03 7.73
C ALA A 14 -17.35 22.85 7.37
N GLU A 15 -16.56 22.41 6.39
CA GLU A 15 -15.42 23.18 5.87
C GLU A 15 -15.87 24.32 4.95
N GLY A 16 -16.83 24.07 4.05
CA GLY A 16 -17.35 25.09 3.13
C GLY A 16 -18.01 26.29 3.83
N ALA A 17 -18.76 26.05 4.91
CA ALA A 17 -19.40 27.13 5.69
C ALA A 17 -18.41 28.08 6.40
N GLY A 18 -17.15 27.67 6.57
CA GLY A 18 -16.11 28.49 7.21
C GLY A 18 -15.40 29.44 6.26
N GLY A 19 -15.30 29.10 4.98
CA GLY A 19 -14.55 29.88 3.97
C GLY A 19 -15.16 31.24 3.68
N ALA A 20 -16.49 31.37 3.76
CA ALA A 20 -17.18 32.62 3.49
C ALA A 20 -16.97 33.71 4.56
N ALA A 21 -16.58 33.34 5.79
CA ALA A 21 -16.43 34.29 6.90
C ALA A 21 -14.99 34.78 7.11
N ALA A 22 -13.97 34.08 6.58
CA ALA A 22 -12.56 34.40 6.82
C ALA A 22 -11.90 35.23 5.69
N GLY A 23 -12.58 35.44 4.55
CA GLY A 23 -12.09 36.25 3.43
C GLY A 23 -12.42 37.76 3.52
N GLY A 24 -13.03 38.22 4.60
CA GLY A 24 -13.58 39.58 4.74
C GLY A 24 -12.70 40.59 5.46
N VAL A 25 -11.37 40.56 5.31
CA VAL A 25 -10.49 41.66 5.75
C VAL A 25 -9.29 41.74 4.80
N VAL A 26 -9.45 42.39 3.65
CA VAL A 26 -8.49 43.24 2.90
C VAL A 26 -9.15 43.51 1.54
N ALA A 27 -9.99 44.55 1.47
CA ALA A 27 -10.27 45.32 0.24
C ALA A 27 -11.33 46.40 0.55
N THR A 28 -10.88 47.57 1.01
CA THR A 28 -11.65 48.82 0.94
C THR A 28 -10.86 49.82 0.11
N THR A 29 -11.33 50.07 -1.11
CA THR A 29 -11.35 51.34 -1.88
C THR A 29 -11.85 50.97 -3.30
N ALA A 30 -13.14 51.14 -3.56
CA ALA A 30 -13.77 52.33 -4.16
C ALA A 30 -13.54 52.46 -5.68
N ALA A 31 -14.54 52.05 -6.48
CA ALA A 31 -15.06 52.82 -7.61
C ALA A 31 -16.37 52.19 -8.12
N LYS A 32 -17.27 53.07 -8.57
CA LYS A 32 -18.71 52.93 -8.76
C LYS A 32 -19.04 53.24 -10.21
N ALA A 33 -19.76 52.36 -10.92
CA ALA A 33 -20.66 52.63 -12.06
C ALA A 33 -21.20 51.28 -12.57
N SER A 34 -22.46 50.92 -12.28
CA SER A 34 -23.64 51.12 -13.13
C SER A 34 -23.67 50.27 -14.40
N GLY A 35 -24.66 49.39 -14.52
CA GLY A 35 -25.03 48.74 -15.77
C GLY A 35 -25.81 47.46 -15.54
N GLY A 36 -27.13 47.51 -15.72
CA GLY A 36 -28.03 46.39 -15.51
C GLY A 36 -27.84 45.26 -16.52
N GLY A 37 -28.22 44.05 -16.11
CA GLY A 37 -28.20 42.86 -16.93
C GLY A 37 -29.00 41.75 -16.28
N SER A 38 -30.31 41.80 -16.50
CA SER A 38 -31.28 40.72 -16.23
C SER A 38 -30.92 39.47 -17.03
N GLY A 39 -30.93 38.30 -16.39
CA GLY A 39 -30.75 37.02 -17.07
C GLY A 39 -30.57 35.84 -16.12
N GLY A 40 -31.63 35.49 -15.39
CA GLY A 40 -31.65 34.30 -14.55
C GLY A 40 -31.67 33.02 -15.38
N GLY A 41 -30.60 32.24 -15.29
CA GLY A 41 -30.54 30.84 -15.69
C GLY A 41 -29.93 30.06 -14.53
N GLY A 42 -30.74 29.24 -13.87
CA GLY A 42 -30.46 28.68 -12.55
C GLY A 42 -29.24 27.76 -12.49
N ASP A 43 -28.39 28.05 -11.50
CA ASP A 43 -27.29 27.23 -10.99
C ASP A 43 -27.80 25.91 -10.36
N GLY A 44 -28.27 24.98 -11.19
CA GLY A 44 -28.60 23.61 -10.77
C GLY A 44 -27.39 22.69 -10.59
N GLY A 45 -26.19 23.13 -10.97
CA GLY A 45 -24.98 22.29 -11.01
C GLY A 45 -24.36 21.95 -9.64
N GLY A 46 -24.53 22.80 -8.62
CA GLY A 46 -23.77 22.67 -7.37
C GLY A 46 -24.14 21.50 -6.47
N VAL A 47 -25.36 20.95 -6.58
CA VAL A 47 -25.83 19.87 -5.70
C VAL A 47 -25.34 18.50 -6.17
N ALA A 48 -25.23 18.29 -7.49
CA ALA A 48 -24.73 17.05 -8.07
C ALA A 48 -23.25 16.85 -7.73
N ASP A 49 -22.43 17.89 -7.88
CA ASP A 49 -20.99 17.86 -7.61
C ASP A 49 -20.68 17.54 -6.13
N ALA A 50 -21.49 18.06 -5.20
CA ALA A 50 -21.31 17.81 -3.77
C ALA A 50 -21.55 16.33 -3.40
N GLY A 51 -22.52 15.68 -4.05
CA GLY A 51 -22.81 14.26 -3.85
C GLY A 51 -21.70 13.35 -4.38
N GLU A 52 -21.14 13.69 -5.55
CA GLU A 52 -20.03 12.95 -6.14
C GLU A 52 -18.75 13.08 -5.30
N ALA A 53 -18.40 14.30 -4.88
CA ALA A 53 -17.24 14.55 -4.02
C ALA A 53 -17.35 13.82 -2.67
N ALA A 54 -18.54 13.77 -2.07
CA ALA A 54 -18.78 13.01 -0.84
C ALA A 54 -18.62 11.50 -1.05
N THR A 55 -19.05 10.99 -2.20
CA THR A 55 -18.93 9.57 -2.55
C THR A 55 -17.47 9.18 -2.79
N ALA A 56 -16.72 10.00 -3.53
CA ALA A 56 -15.29 9.82 -3.72
C ALA A 56 -14.52 9.83 -2.40
N LEU A 57 -14.80 10.80 -1.52
CA LEU A 57 -14.19 10.86 -0.20
C LEU A 57 -14.54 9.63 0.65
N ALA A 58 -15.79 9.20 0.68
CA ALA A 58 -16.21 8.00 1.41
C ALA A 58 -15.48 6.74 0.95
N ARG A 59 -15.20 6.62 -0.36
CA ARG A 59 -14.41 5.52 -0.92
C ARG A 59 -12.96 5.57 -0.43
N VAL A 60 -12.29 6.72 -0.53
CA VAL A 60 -10.92 6.92 -0.01
C VAL A 60 -10.84 6.58 1.49
N LEU A 61 -11.81 7.02 2.29
CA LEU A 61 -11.85 6.71 3.72
C LEU A 61 -12.04 5.20 3.97
N ALA A 62 -12.93 4.54 3.23
CA ALA A 62 -13.17 3.11 3.35
C ALA A 62 -11.96 2.26 2.95
N GLU A 63 -11.25 2.66 1.90
CA GLU A 63 -10.01 2.01 1.44
C GLU A 63 -8.90 2.13 2.48
N GLY A 64 -8.69 3.31 3.05
CA GLY A 64 -7.65 3.53 4.06
C GLY A 64 -7.97 2.95 5.44
N ALA A 65 -9.25 2.72 5.77
CA ALA A 65 -9.66 2.05 7.01
C ALA A 65 -10.95 1.22 6.81
N PRO A 66 -10.83 -0.04 6.35
CA PRO A 66 -11.99 -0.92 6.10
C PRO A 66 -12.88 -1.13 7.34
N ARG A 67 -12.29 -1.03 8.55
CA ARG A 67 -13.03 -1.09 9.82
C ARG A 67 -14.10 -0.02 9.97
N LEU A 68 -14.03 1.08 9.20
CA LEU A 68 -15.10 2.07 9.14
C LEU A 68 -16.40 1.48 8.61
N LEU A 69 -16.35 0.47 7.74
CA LEU A 69 -17.54 -0.18 7.20
C LEU A 69 -18.31 -0.98 8.26
N LEU A 70 -17.63 -1.38 9.34
CA LEU A 70 -18.21 -2.09 10.48
C LEU A 70 -18.81 -1.14 11.52
N ALA A 71 -18.47 0.15 11.48
CA ALA A 71 -18.99 1.12 12.43
C ALA A 71 -20.42 1.53 12.08
N SER A 72 -21.25 1.77 13.11
CA SER A 72 -22.62 2.21 12.88
C SER A 72 -22.65 3.56 12.15
N PRO A 73 -23.59 3.75 11.20
CA PRO A 73 -23.68 4.99 10.43
C PRO A 73 -23.81 6.25 11.30
N GLN A 74 -24.62 6.16 12.34
CA GLN A 74 -24.89 7.23 13.28
C GLN A 74 -23.62 7.63 14.05
N ARG A 75 -22.79 6.65 14.44
CA ARG A 75 -21.51 6.90 15.10
C ARG A 75 -20.54 7.63 14.18
N LEU A 76 -20.43 7.23 12.91
CA LEU A 76 -19.53 7.88 11.96
C LEU A 76 -19.93 9.33 11.68
N VAL A 77 -21.22 9.59 11.48
CA VAL A 77 -21.72 10.96 11.25
C VAL A 77 -21.48 11.84 12.48
N ARG A 78 -21.79 11.31 13.68
CA ARG A 78 -21.55 12.02 14.94
C ARG A 78 -20.06 12.29 15.16
N SER A 79 -19.23 11.27 15.05
CA SER A 79 -17.77 11.36 15.22
C SER A 79 -17.15 12.32 14.21
N GLY A 80 -17.54 12.27 12.94
CA GLY A 80 -17.08 13.20 11.91
C GLY A 80 -17.42 14.67 12.25
N ARG A 81 -18.65 14.95 12.70
CA ARG A 81 -19.06 16.29 13.11
C ARG A 81 -18.27 16.80 14.33
N GLU A 82 -18.16 15.97 15.37
CA GLU A 82 -17.45 16.31 16.60
C GLU A 82 -15.95 16.51 16.35
N LEU A 83 -15.32 15.60 15.59
CA LEU A 83 -13.93 15.71 15.19
C LEU A 83 -13.68 16.94 14.31
N GLY A 84 -14.59 17.24 13.38
CA GLY A 84 -14.55 18.47 12.58
C GLY A 84 -14.53 19.73 13.44
N ALA A 85 -15.39 19.79 14.48
CA ALA A 85 -15.41 20.89 15.43
C ALA A 85 -14.11 20.99 16.26
N VAL A 86 -13.60 19.84 16.74
CA VAL A 86 -12.33 19.74 17.48
C VAL A 86 -11.15 20.25 16.65
N CYS A 87 -11.05 19.80 15.40
CA CYS A 87 -10.02 20.21 14.45
C CYS A 87 -10.13 21.71 14.16
N LYS A 88 -11.33 22.21 13.87
CA LYS A 88 -11.58 23.63 13.58
C LYS A 88 -11.17 24.52 14.75
N ALA A 89 -11.55 24.17 15.98
CA ALA A 89 -11.19 24.93 17.18
C ALA A 89 -9.67 25.06 17.41
N ARG A 90 -8.88 24.13 16.86
CA ARG A 90 -7.41 24.11 16.97
C ARG A 90 -6.70 24.61 15.70
N GLY A 91 -7.45 24.98 14.66
CA GLY A 91 -6.92 25.44 13.38
C GLY A 91 -6.41 24.33 12.47
N PHE A 92 -6.98 23.12 12.54
CA PHE A 92 -6.73 22.04 11.60
C PHE A 92 -7.84 21.90 10.57
N GLN A 93 -7.48 21.50 9.35
CA GLN A 93 -8.42 21.04 8.33
C GLN A 93 -8.73 19.57 8.57
N ALA A 94 -9.97 19.28 8.97
CA ALA A 94 -10.38 17.93 9.34
C ALA A 94 -10.29 16.98 8.14
N LEU A 95 -10.68 17.45 6.94
CA LEU A 95 -10.65 16.63 5.74
C LEU A 95 -9.23 16.19 5.36
N ARG A 96 -8.24 17.08 5.51
CA ARG A 96 -6.83 16.74 5.24
C ARG A 96 -6.34 15.67 6.22
N LEU A 97 -6.62 15.82 7.51
CA LEU A 97 -6.26 14.82 8.53
C LEU A 97 -6.93 13.47 8.27
N LEU A 98 -8.22 13.47 7.91
CA LEU A 98 -9.00 12.25 7.67
C LEU A 98 -8.63 11.53 6.38
N ARG A 99 -8.28 12.26 5.31
CA ARG A 99 -7.77 11.64 4.08
C ARG A 99 -6.48 10.89 4.34
N SER A 100 -5.57 11.48 5.11
CA SER A 100 -4.33 10.79 5.50
C SER A 100 -4.60 9.64 6.47
N ARG A 101 -5.48 9.84 7.47
CA ARG A 101 -5.76 8.89 8.55
C ARG A 101 -7.26 8.72 8.82
N PRO A 102 -7.96 7.87 8.04
CA PRO A 102 -9.39 7.65 8.19
C PRO A 102 -9.76 6.96 9.52
N ASP A 103 -8.81 6.26 10.15
CA ASP A 103 -8.99 5.60 11.44
C ASP A 103 -9.27 6.56 12.60
N LEU A 104 -8.95 7.86 12.44
CA LEU A 104 -9.31 8.89 13.42
C LEU A 104 -10.83 9.03 13.62
N LEU A 105 -11.66 8.65 12.65
CA LEU A 105 -13.13 8.62 12.82
C LEU A 105 -13.60 7.57 13.83
N LEU A 106 -12.80 6.53 14.07
CA LEU A 106 -13.09 5.50 15.07
C LEU A 106 -12.64 5.90 16.47
N ALA A 107 -11.69 6.83 16.57
CA ALA A 107 -11.22 7.36 17.85
C ALA A 107 -12.26 8.30 18.47
N SER A 108 -12.24 8.42 19.80
CA SER A 108 -13.07 9.41 20.50
C SER A 108 -12.56 10.83 20.17
N PRO A 109 -13.41 11.75 19.69
CA PRO A 109 -13.01 13.14 19.41
C PRO A 109 -12.40 13.85 20.62
N HIS A 110 -12.87 13.54 21.83
CA HIS A 110 -12.30 14.06 23.08
C HIS A 110 -10.88 13.58 23.34
N LEU A 111 -10.56 12.32 23.01
CA LEU A 111 -9.20 11.80 23.13
C LEU A 111 -8.27 12.44 22.10
N VAL A 112 -8.75 12.66 20.87
CA VAL A 112 -7.97 13.36 19.84
C VAL A 112 -7.67 14.79 20.28
N ALA A 113 -8.67 15.50 20.81
CA ALA A 113 -8.52 16.83 21.40
C ALA A 113 -7.47 16.86 22.52
N ALA A 114 -7.60 15.98 23.52
CA ALA A 114 -6.67 15.90 24.64
C ALA A 114 -5.22 15.61 24.18
N LYS A 115 -5.03 14.77 23.16
CA LYS A 115 -3.70 14.52 22.58
C LYS A 115 -3.13 15.76 21.90
N MET A 116 -3.93 16.47 21.11
CA MET A 116 -3.50 17.71 20.46
C MET A 116 -3.08 18.77 21.48
N ASP A 117 -3.78 18.84 22.62
CA ASP A 117 -3.48 19.81 23.69
C ASP A 117 -2.25 19.41 24.52
N ALA A 118 -2.01 18.10 24.69
CA ALA A 118 -0.87 17.59 25.48
C ALA A 118 0.46 17.61 24.72
N LEU A 119 0.45 17.47 23.39
CA LEU A 119 1.67 17.34 22.58
C LEU A 119 2.62 18.56 22.67
N PRO A 120 2.16 19.83 22.68
CA PRO A 120 3.04 20.99 22.86
C PRO A 120 3.90 20.91 24.13
N GLY A 121 3.27 20.63 25.28
CA GLY A 121 3.98 20.48 26.55
C GLY A 121 4.88 19.25 26.58
N ALA A 122 4.43 18.15 25.98
CA ALA A 122 5.19 16.89 25.93
C ALA A 122 6.47 16.99 25.05
N LEU A 123 6.46 17.83 24.02
CA LEU A 123 7.60 18.05 23.13
C LEU A 123 8.43 19.29 23.48
N GLY A 124 7.92 20.17 24.36
CA GLY A 124 8.54 21.47 24.62
C GLY A 124 8.53 22.39 23.40
N LEU A 125 7.55 22.24 22.51
CA LEU A 125 7.45 22.99 21.25
C LEU A 125 6.29 23.99 21.30
N PRO A 126 6.38 25.13 20.61
CA PRO A 126 5.26 26.05 20.46
C PRO A 126 4.05 25.34 19.83
N PRO A 127 2.80 25.63 20.25
CA PRO A 127 1.61 25.01 19.69
C PRO A 127 1.52 25.10 18.16
N ARG A 128 1.98 26.21 17.58
CA ARG A 128 2.05 26.38 16.11
C ARG A 128 2.91 25.30 15.44
N ARG A 129 4.12 25.04 15.96
CA ARG A 129 5.02 24.00 15.41
C ARG A 129 4.42 22.61 15.55
N VAL A 130 3.80 22.30 16.69
CA VAL A 130 3.11 21.01 16.87
C VAL A 130 1.96 20.83 15.88
N ARG A 131 1.22 21.89 15.53
CA ARG A 131 0.21 21.81 14.47
C ARG A 131 0.82 21.51 13.10
N GLU A 132 1.96 22.11 12.77
CA GLU A 132 2.71 21.80 11.53
C GLU A 132 3.10 20.31 11.51
N LEU A 133 3.66 19.79 12.62
CA LEU A 133 4.02 18.37 12.76
C LEU A 133 2.82 17.42 12.58
N ILE A 134 1.69 17.70 13.25
CA ILE A 134 0.48 16.87 13.16
C ILE A 134 -0.11 16.93 11.75
N THR A 135 -0.08 18.09 11.10
CA THR A 135 -0.59 18.25 9.73
C THR A 135 0.27 17.47 8.72
N ALA A 136 1.59 17.46 8.92
CA ALA A 136 2.51 16.70 8.09
C ALA A 136 2.45 15.19 8.37
N ARG A 137 2.30 14.77 9.63
CA ARG A 137 2.20 13.35 10.04
C ARG A 137 1.07 13.13 11.06
N PRO A 138 -0.18 12.92 10.62
CA PRO A 138 -1.31 12.68 11.51
C PRO A 138 -1.19 11.40 12.35
N ASP A 139 -0.30 10.48 11.96
CA ASP A 139 0.03 9.25 12.70
C ASP A 139 0.51 9.50 14.13
N LEU A 140 1.04 10.68 14.42
CA LEU A 140 1.43 11.07 15.77
C LEU A 140 0.24 11.00 16.75
N LEU A 141 -0.99 11.25 16.27
CA LEU A 141 -2.21 11.19 17.07
C LEU A 141 -2.63 9.76 17.46
N ARG A 142 -2.08 8.71 16.84
CA ARG A 142 -2.32 7.32 17.27
C ARG A 142 -1.52 6.97 18.51
N ARG A 143 -0.37 7.60 18.68
CA ARG A 143 0.52 7.35 19.81
C ARG A 143 0.04 8.13 21.03
N SER A 144 0.48 7.71 22.21
CA SER A 144 0.26 8.52 23.42
C SER A 144 1.26 9.70 23.41
N PRO A 145 0.90 10.88 23.96
CA PRO A 145 1.83 12.00 24.07
C PRO A 145 3.15 11.61 24.78
N ALA A 146 3.07 10.75 25.80
CA ALA A 146 4.23 10.20 26.50
C ALA A 146 5.15 9.38 25.57
N THR A 147 4.58 8.55 24.69
CA THR A 147 5.36 7.79 23.70
C THR A 147 6.04 8.70 22.69
N VAL A 148 5.36 9.75 22.22
CA VAL A 148 5.96 10.71 21.27
C VAL A 148 7.09 11.48 21.95
N ALA A 149 6.89 11.94 23.19
CA ALA A 149 7.93 12.62 23.97
C ALA A 149 9.14 11.72 24.27
N ALA A 150 8.91 10.44 24.58
CA ALA A 150 9.99 9.48 24.79
C ALA A 150 10.84 9.32 23.51
N ARG A 151 10.21 9.26 22.33
CA ARG A 151 10.91 9.18 21.05
C ARG A 151 11.67 10.44 20.71
N TYR A 152 11.08 11.60 20.98
CA TYR A 152 11.75 12.89 20.81
C TYR A 152 13.04 12.95 21.65
N ARG A 153 12.97 12.54 22.92
CA ARG A 153 14.17 12.45 23.79
C ARG A 153 15.17 11.40 23.31
N SER A 154 14.71 10.22 22.88
CA SER A 154 15.58 9.18 22.34
C SER A 154 16.30 9.64 21.07
N LEU A 155 15.66 10.44 20.23
CA LEU A 155 16.27 11.01 19.03
C LEU A 155 17.39 11.99 19.39
N GLY A 156 17.14 12.89 20.34
CA GLY A 156 18.19 13.80 20.85
C GLY A 156 19.36 13.05 21.48
N ALA A 157 19.09 12.03 22.28
CA ALA A 157 20.13 11.19 22.88
C ALA A 157 20.92 10.38 21.85
N LEU A 158 20.26 9.92 20.78
CA LEU A 158 20.89 9.15 19.70
C LEU A 158 21.87 10.02 18.89
N LEU A 159 21.48 11.26 18.60
CA LEU A 159 22.28 12.18 17.81
C LEU A 159 23.29 12.99 18.64
N GLY A 160 23.15 13.00 19.97
CA GLY A 160 24.00 13.81 20.85
C GLY A 160 23.77 15.32 20.71
N VAL A 161 22.63 15.75 20.15
CA VAL A 161 22.36 17.17 19.84
C VAL A 161 21.43 17.84 20.86
N PRO A 162 21.56 19.15 21.10
CA PRO A 162 20.67 19.90 21.98
C PRO A 162 19.19 19.84 21.53
N PRO A 163 18.22 19.96 22.46
CA PRO A 163 16.80 19.87 22.14
C PRO A 163 16.30 20.85 21.07
N ALA A 164 16.93 22.03 20.94
CA ALA A 164 16.57 23.01 19.90
C ALA A 164 16.87 22.50 18.49
N PHE A 165 17.96 21.75 18.30
CA PHE A 165 18.30 21.14 17.02
C PHE A 165 17.38 19.96 16.71
N VAL A 166 17.02 19.16 17.71
CA VAL A 166 16.01 18.09 17.55
C VAL A 166 14.66 18.68 17.13
N ALA A 167 14.29 19.85 17.65
CA ALA A 167 13.06 20.54 17.29
C ALA A 167 13.02 20.90 15.79
N GLU A 168 14.08 21.51 15.27
CA GLU A 168 14.20 21.86 13.86
C GLU A 168 14.29 20.61 12.96
N LEU A 169 15.03 19.58 13.40
CA LEU A 169 15.12 18.30 12.69
C LEU A 169 13.76 17.63 12.54
N VAL A 170 12.98 17.58 13.62
CA VAL A 170 11.63 17.01 13.62
C VAL A 170 10.65 17.87 12.84
N ALA A 171 10.83 19.19 12.83
CA ALA A 171 10.04 20.09 11.99
C ALA A 171 10.30 19.85 10.50
N ALA A 172 11.55 19.59 10.12
CA ALA A 172 11.94 19.24 8.76
C ALA A 172 11.43 17.85 8.35
N GLU A 173 11.60 16.83 9.21
CA GLU A 173 11.15 15.46 8.93
C GLU A 173 10.38 14.85 10.13
N PRO A 174 9.06 15.07 10.20
CA PRO A 174 8.23 14.56 11.29
C PRO A 174 8.11 13.03 11.28
N GLY A 175 8.48 12.37 10.18
CA GLY A 175 8.54 10.91 10.05
C GLY A 175 9.47 10.25 11.08
N LEU A 176 10.50 10.97 11.56
CA LEU A 176 11.40 10.49 12.62
C LEU A 176 10.63 10.16 13.91
N LEU A 177 9.63 10.95 14.29
CA LEU A 177 8.82 10.65 15.48
C LEU A 177 7.85 9.48 15.26
N ALA A 178 7.48 9.19 14.01
CA ALA A 178 6.64 8.05 13.66
C ALA A 178 7.42 6.72 13.68
N ALA A 179 8.74 6.73 13.44
CA ALA A 179 9.59 5.55 13.49
C ALA A 179 9.86 5.04 14.92
N ALA A 180 10.05 3.72 15.09
CA ALA A 180 10.40 3.15 16.39
C ALA A 180 11.82 3.56 16.81
N ALA A 181 11.99 4.00 18.06
CA ALA A 181 13.29 4.46 18.57
C ALA A 181 14.41 3.42 18.40
N GLY A 182 14.12 2.14 18.67
CA GLY A 182 15.08 1.05 18.44
C GLY A 182 15.43 0.85 16.97
N GLY A 183 14.47 1.06 16.06
CA GLY A 183 14.69 1.01 14.62
C GLY A 183 15.59 2.15 14.14
N LEU A 184 15.35 3.38 14.61
CA LEU A 184 16.21 4.53 14.32
C LEU A 184 17.64 4.32 14.84
N ALA A 185 17.78 3.84 16.08
CA ALA A 185 19.10 3.55 16.64
C ALA A 185 19.85 2.44 15.88
N ALA A 186 19.15 1.43 15.37
CA ALA A 186 19.73 0.40 14.53
C ALA A 186 20.18 0.98 13.16
N ARG A 187 19.35 1.80 12.52
CA ARG A 187 19.68 2.47 11.26
C ARG A 187 20.86 3.43 11.40
N PHE A 188 20.89 4.21 12.48
CA PHE A 188 21.99 5.12 12.79
C PHE A 188 23.32 4.36 12.98
N ARG A 189 23.31 3.28 13.76
CA ARG A 189 24.50 2.41 13.90
C ARG A 189 24.91 1.77 12.57
N GLY A 190 23.94 1.36 11.75
CA GLY A 190 24.20 0.83 10.41
C GLY A 190 24.85 1.87 9.49
N LEU A 191 24.39 3.13 9.55
CA LEU A 191 25.01 4.25 8.86
C LEU A 191 26.44 4.48 9.35
N ALA A 192 26.66 4.55 10.66
CA ALA A 192 28.00 4.72 11.23
C ALA A 192 28.95 3.58 10.85
N GLY A 193 28.47 2.33 10.85
CA GLY A 193 29.26 1.18 10.40
C GLY A 193 29.65 1.24 8.93
N ARG A 194 28.76 1.75 8.05
CA ARG A 194 29.05 1.93 6.61
C ARG A 194 29.92 3.14 6.31
N ALA A 195 29.78 4.20 7.10
CA ALA A 195 30.53 5.44 6.96
C ALA A 195 32.01 5.27 7.34
N GLY A 196 32.37 4.13 7.96
CA GLY A 196 33.74 3.66 8.11
C GLY A 196 34.55 4.53 9.07
N ARG A 197 35.36 5.44 8.50
CA ARG A 197 36.20 6.37 9.28
C ARG A 197 35.42 7.53 9.89
N LEU A 198 34.20 7.79 9.40
CA LEU A 198 33.34 8.82 9.95
C LEU A 198 32.86 8.39 11.33
N GLY A 199 33.08 9.25 12.32
CA GLY A 199 32.61 9.03 13.68
C GLY A 199 31.08 9.07 13.77
N ALA A 200 30.54 8.66 14.91
CA ALA A 200 29.10 8.83 15.18
C ALA A 200 28.68 10.31 15.11
N GLU A 201 29.59 11.23 15.44
CA GLU A 201 29.39 12.68 15.36
C GLU A 201 29.22 13.15 13.91
N ASP A 202 30.10 12.72 12.99
CA ASP A 202 29.99 13.05 11.56
C ASP A 202 28.67 12.54 10.96
N VAL A 203 28.23 11.34 11.36
CA VAL A 203 26.96 10.78 10.92
C VAL A 203 25.78 11.56 11.50
N ALA A 204 25.88 12.04 12.75
CA ALA A 204 24.87 12.91 13.32
C ALA A 204 24.78 14.23 12.53
N ASP A 205 25.90 14.84 12.18
CA ASP A 205 25.95 16.04 11.34
C ASP A 205 25.33 15.80 9.95
N MET A 206 25.64 14.66 9.32
CA MET A 206 25.00 14.27 8.06
C MET A 206 23.48 14.11 8.20
N VAL A 207 23.00 13.51 9.29
CA VAL A 207 21.55 13.38 9.57
C VAL A 207 20.91 14.74 9.86
N MET A 208 21.64 15.67 10.46
CA MET A 208 21.16 17.04 10.68
C MET A 208 21.00 17.82 9.38
N VAL A 209 21.83 17.54 8.37
CA VAL A 209 21.73 18.10 7.02
C VAL A 209 20.64 17.42 6.20
N ASP A 210 20.58 16.08 6.25
CA ASP A 210 19.56 15.27 5.56
C ASP A 210 18.92 14.24 6.52
N PRO A 211 17.78 14.56 7.16
CA PRO A 211 17.09 13.64 8.05
C PRO A 211 16.54 12.41 7.33
N GLN A 212 16.28 12.49 6.02
CA GLN A 212 15.74 11.35 5.26
C GLN A 212 16.76 10.24 5.14
N MET A 213 18.06 10.55 5.19
CA MET A 213 19.13 9.55 5.24
C MET A 213 18.91 8.53 6.37
N LEU A 214 18.46 8.97 7.55
CA LEU A 214 18.20 8.06 8.67
C LEU A 214 16.94 7.19 8.46
N LEU A 215 15.91 7.73 7.79
CA LEU A 215 14.68 6.99 7.47
C LEU A 215 14.85 6.01 6.29
N ASN A 216 15.76 6.30 5.38
CA ASN A 216 16.03 5.49 4.19
C ASN A 216 17.15 4.48 4.42
N ALA A 217 17.98 4.66 5.45
CA ALA A 217 19.04 3.73 5.80
C ALA A 217 18.49 2.31 6.03
N PRO A 218 19.01 1.27 5.35
CA PRO A 218 18.53 -0.09 5.52
C PRO A 218 18.70 -0.53 6.98
N LEU A 219 17.68 -1.21 7.49
CA LEU A 219 17.74 -1.79 8.83
C LEU A 219 18.81 -2.89 8.80
N PRO A 220 19.83 -2.84 9.68
CA PRO A 220 20.78 -3.94 9.75
C PRO A 220 20.04 -5.23 10.11
N PRO A 221 20.44 -6.38 9.54
CA PRO A 221 19.82 -7.66 9.90
C PRO A 221 19.89 -7.83 11.42
N PRO A 222 18.82 -8.36 12.06
CA PRO A 222 18.81 -8.55 13.50
C PRO A 222 19.99 -9.44 13.87
N THR A 223 20.90 -8.92 14.70
CA THR A 223 22.00 -9.75 15.20
C THR A 223 21.41 -10.88 16.04
N PRO A 224 22.03 -12.07 16.08
CA PRO A 224 21.53 -13.20 16.86
C PRO A 224 21.33 -12.83 18.35
N ALA A 225 22.13 -11.90 18.87
CA ALA A 225 21.94 -11.33 20.21
C ALA A 225 20.65 -10.50 20.36
N MET A 226 20.28 -9.70 19.35
CA MET A 226 19.01 -8.96 19.35
C MET A 226 17.80 -9.91 19.22
N ALA A 227 17.92 -10.97 18.41
CA ALA A 227 16.89 -12.00 18.31
C ALA A 227 16.69 -12.73 19.65
N ALA A 228 17.79 -13.10 20.33
CA ALA A 228 17.76 -13.72 21.65
C ALA A 228 17.17 -12.78 22.73
N ALA A 229 17.53 -11.49 22.72
CA ALA A 229 16.99 -10.51 23.66
C ALA A 229 15.49 -10.22 23.42
N ALA A 230 15.04 -10.23 22.16
CA ALA A 230 13.62 -10.12 21.82
C ALA A 230 12.83 -11.34 22.33
N GLY A 231 13.37 -12.55 22.15
CA GLY A 231 12.80 -13.79 22.70
C GLY A 231 12.76 -13.80 24.23
N SER A 232 13.82 -13.33 24.90
CA SER A 232 13.89 -13.26 26.36
C SER A 232 12.91 -12.26 26.96
N ARG A 233 12.66 -11.11 26.32
CA ARG A 233 11.63 -10.15 26.77
C ARG A 233 10.20 -10.67 26.59
N ALA A 234 9.96 -11.49 25.58
CA ALA A 234 8.68 -12.19 25.42
C ALA A 234 8.49 -13.24 26.54
N GLY A 235 9.53 -14.02 26.85
CA GLY A 235 9.50 -15.01 27.94
C GLY A 235 9.41 -14.41 29.35
N SER A 236 10.07 -13.28 29.62
CA SER A 236 10.06 -12.59 30.91
C SER A 236 8.71 -11.92 31.21
N ARG A 237 7.98 -11.48 30.18
CA ARG A 237 6.60 -11.00 30.34
C ARG A 237 5.60 -12.12 30.60
N ALA A 238 5.84 -13.32 30.07
CA ALA A 238 5.02 -14.49 30.38
C ALA A 238 5.22 -14.96 31.84
N SER A 239 6.45 -14.86 32.36
CA SER A 239 6.79 -15.30 33.73
C SER A 239 6.53 -14.28 34.84
N SER A 240 6.29 -13.01 34.50
CA SER A 240 5.91 -11.97 35.49
C SER A 240 4.39 -11.89 35.74
N VAL A 241 3.58 -12.71 35.05
CA VAL A 241 2.14 -12.84 35.30
C VAL A 241 1.83 -14.04 36.23
N SER A 242 2.83 -14.88 36.55
CA SER A 242 2.67 -16.07 37.40
C SER A 242 3.02 -15.86 38.89
N SER A 243 3.40 -14.66 39.32
CA SER A 243 3.79 -14.38 40.71
C SER A 243 3.00 -13.22 41.33
N ILE A 244 1.67 -13.28 41.24
CA ILE A 244 0.79 -12.55 42.17
C ILE A 244 0.35 -13.59 43.20
N ASP A 245 0.99 -13.52 44.37
CA ASP A 245 0.67 -14.32 45.55
C ASP A 245 -0.82 -14.17 45.88
N SER A 246 -1.52 -15.30 45.81
CA SER A 246 -2.93 -15.44 46.16
C SER A 246 -3.00 -15.98 47.58
N ASP A 247 -2.92 -15.06 48.56
CA ASP A 247 -3.32 -15.35 49.93
C ASP A 247 -4.78 -14.93 50.12
N GLY A 248 -5.63 -15.91 50.44
CA GLY A 248 -6.90 -15.71 51.14
C GLY A 248 -8.14 -15.44 50.27
N ASP A 249 -8.95 -16.46 50.09
CA ASP A 249 -10.27 -16.60 50.77
C ASP A 249 -11.27 -17.36 49.90
N ASP A 250 -11.90 -18.35 50.52
CA ASP A 250 -12.75 -19.36 49.91
C ASP A 250 -14.08 -18.77 49.43
N GLY A 251 -14.28 -18.75 48.12
CA GLY A 251 -15.54 -18.35 47.50
C GLY A 251 -15.75 -19.04 46.16
N GLY A 252 -16.33 -20.24 46.20
CA GLY A 252 -16.60 -21.08 45.04
C GLY A 252 -17.33 -20.36 43.91
N GLY A 253 -16.61 -20.11 42.82
CA GLY A 253 -17.15 -19.65 41.55
C GLY A 253 -16.28 -20.20 40.43
N GLY A 254 -16.66 -21.36 39.87
CA GLY A 254 -15.95 -21.98 38.76
C GLY A 254 -15.94 -21.08 37.52
N PHE A 255 -14.81 -20.42 37.28
CA PHE A 255 -14.51 -19.80 35.99
C PHE A 255 -13.93 -20.86 35.04
N PRO A 256 -14.49 -21.05 33.83
CA PRO A 256 -13.89 -21.93 32.85
C PRO A 256 -12.61 -21.28 32.27
N GLY A 257 -11.50 -22.03 32.27
CA GLY A 257 -10.55 -22.02 31.16
C GLY A 257 -9.41 -21.00 31.20
N ARG A 258 -8.43 -21.18 32.10
CA ARG A 258 -7.09 -20.56 31.99
C ARG A 258 -6.08 -21.38 31.16
N GLY A 259 -6.50 -22.53 30.61
CA GLY A 259 -5.66 -23.44 29.80
C GLY A 259 -5.59 -23.11 28.31
N GLY A 260 -6.18 -22.01 27.84
CA GLY A 260 -6.23 -21.66 26.42
C GLY A 260 -4.94 -21.03 25.86
N GLU A 261 -4.20 -20.28 26.68
CA GLU A 261 -3.05 -19.49 26.19
C GLU A 261 -1.80 -20.34 25.92
N GLU A 262 -1.50 -21.34 26.77
CA GLU A 262 -0.41 -22.30 26.50
C GLU A 262 -0.72 -23.17 25.27
N GLY A 263 -1.99 -23.53 25.07
CA GLY A 263 -2.43 -24.27 23.88
C GLY A 263 -2.24 -23.47 22.59
N ALA A 264 -2.51 -22.16 22.62
CA ALA A 264 -2.34 -21.28 21.47
C ALA A 264 -0.87 -21.16 21.04
N LEU A 265 0.06 -20.90 21.97
CA LEU A 265 1.48 -20.79 21.63
C LEU A 265 2.06 -22.11 21.07
N ALA A 266 1.68 -23.24 21.68
CA ALA A 266 2.06 -24.55 21.18
C ALA A 266 1.46 -24.85 19.79
N ALA A 267 0.22 -24.41 19.52
CA ALA A 267 -0.38 -24.49 18.19
C ALA A 267 0.38 -23.65 17.15
N LEU A 268 0.82 -22.44 17.51
CA LEU A 268 1.58 -21.57 16.59
C LEU A 268 2.97 -22.11 16.27
N LEU A 269 3.68 -22.67 17.26
CA LEU A 269 4.97 -23.32 17.02
C LEU A 269 4.82 -24.57 16.15
N ARG A 270 3.76 -25.36 16.36
CA ARG A 270 3.42 -26.50 15.49
C ARG A 270 3.10 -26.07 14.07
N LEU A 271 2.34 -24.99 13.90
CA LEU A 271 2.01 -24.48 12.57
C LEU A 271 3.26 -23.98 11.84
N SER A 272 4.20 -23.35 12.55
CA SER A 272 5.48 -22.95 11.98
C SER A 272 6.30 -24.16 11.50
N THR A 273 6.38 -25.24 12.30
CA THR A 273 7.14 -26.44 11.92
C THR A 273 6.46 -27.24 10.81
N VAL A 274 5.15 -27.45 10.90
CA VAL A 274 4.36 -28.23 9.93
C VAL A 274 4.19 -27.48 8.62
N ALA A 275 4.08 -26.15 8.61
CA ALA A 275 3.94 -25.38 7.38
C ALA A 275 5.29 -24.97 6.78
N GLY A 276 6.39 -25.04 7.54
CA GLY A 276 7.70 -24.50 7.14
C GLY A 276 7.71 -22.98 7.04
N VAL A 277 6.84 -22.30 7.81
CA VAL A 277 6.61 -20.86 7.75
C VAL A 277 7.26 -20.21 8.97
N SER A 278 7.75 -18.98 8.81
CA SER A 278 8.34 -18.24 9.94
C SER A 278 7.32 -18.02 11.06
N VAL A 279 7.77 -18.10 12.31
CA VAL A 279 6.92 -17.87 13.50
C VAL A 279 6.22 -16.50 13.43
N ASP A 280 6.88 -15.49 12.85
CA ASP A 280 6.33 -14.14 12.71
C ASP A 280 5.13 -14.09 11.74
N ALA A 281 5.20 -14.80 10.62
CA ALA A 281 4.08 -14.92 9.68
C ALA A 281 2.91 -15.70 10.29
N VAL A 282 3.20 -16.75 11.07
CA VAL A 282 2.19 -17.53 11.80
C VAL A 282 1.51 -16.68 12.88
N LEU A 283 2.27 -15.86 13.62
CA LEU A 283 1.72 -14.90 14.59
C LEU A 283 0.85 -13.86 13.90
N HIS A 284 1.28 -13.32 12.76
CA HIS A 284 0.50 -12.37 11.97
C HIS A 284 -0.84 -12.97 11.52
N LEU A 285 -0.83 -14.24 11.09
CA LEU A 285 -2.04 -14.96 10.69
C LEU A 285 -2.98 -15.19 11.87
N ALA A 286 -2.45 -15.66 13.00
CA ALA A 286 -3.24 -15.93 14.20
C ALA A 286 -3.86 -14.68 14.84
N VAL A 287 -3.18 -13.53 14.73
CA VAL A 287 -3.74 -12.23 15.15
C VAL A 287 -4.89 -11.80 14.23
N ARG A 288 -4.89 -12.23 12.97
CA ARG A 288 -5.93 -11.89 11.99
C ARG A 288 -7.14 -12.82 12.07
N ASP A 289 -6.92 -14.11 12.31
CA ASP A 289 -7.97 -15.13 12.38
C ASP A 289 -7.69 -16.18 13.47
N GLU A 290 -8.57 -16.26 14.47
CA GLU A 290 -8.45 -17.21 15.58
C GLU A 290 -8.60 -18.66 15.13
N ARG A 291 -9.22 -18.92 13.97
CA ARG A 291 -9.45 -20.27 13.44
C ARG A 291 -8.14 -21.01 13.16
N VAL A 292 -7.06 -20.27 12.90
CA VAL A 292 -5.72 -20.81 12.67
C VAL A 292 -5.27 -21.68 13.85
N CYS A 293 -5.56 -21.22 15.07
CA CYS A 293 -5.17 -21.92 16.30
C CYS A 293 -6.04 -23.17 16.58
N SER A 294 -7.16 -23.31 15.88
CA SER A 294 -8.09 -24.44 16.04
C SER A 294 -7.88 -25.58 15.03
N LEU A 295 -7.01 -25.39 14.03
CA LEU A 295 -6.75 -26.42 13.02
C LEU A 295 -5.97 -27.58 13.62
N SER A 296 -6.38 -28.81 13.30
CA SER A 296 -5.65 -30.02 13.71
C SER A 296 -4.39 -30.23 12.86
N ASP A 297 -3.45 -31.06 13.35
CA ASP A 297 -2.22 -31.37 12.60
C ASP A 297 -2.53 -32.05 11.24
N ASP A 298 -3.56 -32.90 11.19
CA ASP A 298 -4.04 -33.58 9.97
C ASP A 298 -4.69 -32.61 8.98
N GLU A 299 -5.45 -31.63 9.47
CA GLU A 299 -6.03 -30.56 8.65
C GLU A 299 -4.94 -29.67 8.06
N LEU A 300 -3.93 -29.30 8.85
CA LEU A 300 -2.78 -28.51 8.39
C LEU A 300 -1.99 -29.27 7.32
N ALA A 301 -1.75 -30.57 7.52
CA ALA A 301 -1.07 -31.41 6.54
C ALA A 301 -1.87 -31.52 5.22
N THR A 302 -3.20 -31.68 5.32
CA THR A 302 -4.10 -31.77 4.16
C THR A 302 -4.13 -30.45 3.37
N ARG A 303 -4.24 -29.30 4.05
CA ARG A 303 -4.21 -27.97 3.41
C ARG A 303 -2.86 -27.69 2.77
N ARG A 304 -1.76 -28.09 3.43
CA ARG A 304 -0.41 -27.98 2.89
C ARG A 304 -0.24 -28.80 1.61
N ALA A 305 -0.72 -30.04 1.60
CA ALA A 305 -0.68 -30.90 0.40
C ALA A 305 -1.52 -30.33 -0.74
N ALA A 306 -2.73 -29.84 -0.46
CA ALA A 306 -3.58 -29.19 -1.45
C ALA A 306 -2.96 -27.91 -2.02
N LEU A 307 -2.31 -27.09 -1.19
CA LEU A 307 -1.59 -25.91 -1.66
C LEU A 307 -0.38 -26.30 -2.53
N ALA A 308 0.40 -27.31 -2.14
CA ALA A 308 1.51 -27.79 -2.97
C ALA A 308 1.03 -28.28 -4.34
N ALA A 309 -0.08 -29.04 -4.37
CA ALA A 309 -0.71 -29.48 -5.61
C ALA A 309 -1.21 -28.30 -6.46
N ALA A 310 -1.86 -27.30 -5.84
CA ALA A 310 -2.34 -26.08 -6.50
C ALA A 310 -1.19 -25.26 -7.13
N LEU A 311 -0.02 -25.26 -6.50
CA LEU A 311 1.19 -24.58 -7.00
C LEU A 311 1.96 -25.41 -8.04
N GLY A 312 1.47 -26.60 -8.42
CA GLY A 312 2.16 -27.52 -9.32
C GLY A 312 3.52 -27.97 -8.77
N LEU A 313 3.67 -27.97 -7.44
CA LEU A 313 4.82 -28.56 -6.77
C LEU A 313 4.52 -30.05 -6.67
N ALA A 314 4.85 -30.81 -7.73
CA ALA A 314 4.97 -32.26 -7.60
C ALA A 314 5.84 -32.53 -6.37
N GLU A 315 5.50 -33.54 -5.55
CA GLU A 315 6.21 -33.91 -4.32
C GLU A 315 7.67 -34.30 -4.61
N THR A 316 8.50 -33.33 -4.97
CA THR A 316 9.93 -33.50 -5.11
C THR A 316 10.48 -33.40 -3.71
N ALA A 317 10.36 -34.50 -2.96
CA ALA A 317 11.10 -34.75 -1.72
C ALA A 317 12.62 -34.48 -1.88
N ALA A 318 13.11 -34.41 -3.12
CA ALA A 318 14.49 -34.10 -3.49
C ALA A 318 14.92 -32.62 -3.41
N ALA A 319 14.01 -31.64 -3.29
CA ALA A 319 14.37 -30.21 -3.33
C ALA A 319 14.83 -29.61 -2.00
N VAL A 320 14.84 -30.40 -0.90
CA VAL A 320 15.17 -29.92 0.45
C VAL A 320 16.68 -29.61 0.63
N ASN A 321 17.55 -30.04 -0.29
CA ASN A 321 19.01 -29.96 -0.10
C ASN A 321 19.68 -28.65 -0.57
N ALA A 322 18.95 -27.67 -1.13
CA ALA A 322 19.55 -26.52 -1.81
C ALA A 322 19.64 -25.21 -0.99
N GLY A 323 19.17 -25.17 0.26
CA GLY A 323 19.28 -23.96 1.12
C GLY A 323 18.36 -22.80 0.77
N ASP A 324 17.73 -22.80 -0.41
CA ASP A 324 16.61 -21.90 -0.72
C ASP A 324 15.35 -22.30 0.07
N PRO A 325 14.55 -21.34 0.59
CA PRO A 325 13.29 -21.66 1.22
C PRO A 325 12.44 -22.44 0.22
N PRO A 326 11.84 -23.59 0.61
CA PRO A 326 11.03 -24.37 -0.31
C PRO A 326 9.94 -23.46 -0.91
N PRO A 327 9.61 -23.58 -2.20
CA PRO A 327 8.68 -22.67 -2.89
C PRO A 327 7.33 -22.53 -2.18
N LEU A 328 6.90 -23.57 -1.48
CA LEU A 328 5.73 -23.56 -0.61
C LEU A 328 5.87 -22.60 0.59
N ALA A 329 7.03 -22.57 1.25
CA ALA A 329 7.30 -21.64 2.35
C ALA A 329 7.36 -20.19 1.85
N ALA A 330 7.93 -19.95 0.66
CA ALA A 330 7.89 -18.63 0.03
C ALA A 330 6.45 -18.19 -0.28
N ALA A 331 5.62 -19.11 -0.81
CA ALA A 331 4.22 -18.83 -1.08
C ALA A 331 3.41 -18.50 0.18
N LEU A 332 3.63 -19.25 1.26
CA LEU A 332 2.99 -19.03 2.56
C LEU A 332 3.52 -17.80 3.29
N ALA A 333 4.78 -17.41 3.07
CA ALA A 333 5.32 -16.16 3.59
C ALA A 333 4.68 -14.95 2.89
N ALA A 334 4.42 -15.05 1.59
CA ALA A 334 3.74 -14.00 0.81
C ALA A 334 2.23 -13.92 1.12
N ALA A 335 1.56 -15.06 1.29
CA ALA A 335 0.11 -15.14 1.48
C ALA A 335 -0.27 -16.20 2.54
N PRO A 336 -0.07 -15.92 3.83
CA PRO A 336 -0.35 -16.89 4.90
C PRO A 336 -1.85 -17.21 5.01
N GLU A 337 -2.72 -16.32 4.52
CA GLU A 337 -4.18 -16.53 4.45
C GLU A 337 -4.59 -17.74 3.60
N LEU A 338 -3.70 -18.27 2.76
CA LEU A 338 -3.97 -19.48 1.98
C LEU A 338 -4.22 -20.69 2.88
N MET A 339 -3.65 -20.72 4.08
CA MET A 339 -3.91 -21.78 5.05
C MET A 339 -5.32 -21.73 5.63
N LEU A 340 -6.07 -20.63 5.44
CA LEU A 340 -7.45 -20.51 5.89
C LEU A 340 -8.46 -21.08 4.87
N LEU A 341 -8.05 -21.23 3.62
CA LEU A 341 -8.89 -21.80 2.57
C LEU A 341 -9.02 -23.33 2.73
N ALA A 342 -10.20 -23.84 2.41
CA ALA A 342 -10.43 -25.28 2.36
C ALA A 342 -9.62 -25.92 1.21
N PRO A 343 -9.09 -27.15 1.37
CA PRO A 343 -8.33 -27.86 0.33
C PRO A 343 -9.03 -27.91 -1.04
N GLU A 344 -10.34 -28.12 -1.03
CA GLU A 344 -11.19 -28.21 -2.22
C GLU A 344 -11.29 -26.84 -2.90
N THR A 345 -11.37 -25.77 -2.11
CA THR A 345 -11.40 -24.38 -2.61
C THR A 345 -10.08 -24.01 -3.26
N LEU A 346 -8.93 -24.37 -2.67
CA LEU A 346 -7.61 -24.15 -3.26
C LEU A 346 -7.49 -24.85 -4.62
N THR A 347 -7.89 -26.12 -4.68
CA THR A 347 -7.82 -26.92 -5.91
C THR A 347 -8.76 -26.36 -6.98
N ALA A 348 -9.99 -26.00 -6.61
CA ALA A 348 -10.97 -25.40 -7.51
C ALA A 348 -10.49 -24.04 -8.07
N ARG A 349 -9.93 -23.18 -7.21
CA ARG A 349 -9.39 -21.86 -7.61
C ARG A 349 -8.15 -21.99 -8.49
N ALA A 350 -7.24 -22.91 -8.18
CA ALA A 350 -6.09 -23.19 -9.04
C ALA A 350 -6.53 -23.69 -10.43
N GLY A 351 -7.51 -24.60 -10.48
CA GLY A 351 -8.11 -25.06 -11.74
C GLY A 351 -8.81 -23.94 -12.51
N ALA A 352 -9.52 -23.05 -11.81
CA ALA A 352 -10.15 -21.87 -12.42
C ALA A 352 -9.12 -20.89 -13.00
N LEU A 353 -8.06 -20.59 -12.26
CA LEU A 353 -6.95 -19.74 -12.70
C LEU A 353 -6.20 -20.37 -13.89
N GLY A 354 -5.98 -21.68 -13.86
CA GLY A 354 -5.43 -22.41 -15.01
C GLY A 354 -6.26 -22.21 -16.27
N ARG A 355 -7.60 -22.32 -16.16
CA ARG A 355 -8.50 -22.06 -17.29
C ARG A 355 -8.52 -20.59 -17.73
N LEU A 356 -8.41 -19.65 -16.80
CA LEU A 356 -8.44 -18.21 -17.10
C LEU A 356 -7.13 -17.72 -17.73
N MET A 357 -5.99 -18.18 -17.24
CA MET A 357 -4.71 -17.60 -17.65
C MET A 357 -4.17 -18.25 -18.93
N LEU A 358 -4.04 -19.58 -19.01
CA LEU A 358 -3.35 -20.24 -20.14
C LEU A 358 -3.70 -21.74 -20.27
N PRO A 359 -3.87 -22.29 -21.48
CA PRO A 359 -3.97 -23.74 -21.68
C PRO A 359 -2.65 -24.48 -21.40
N GLU A 360 -1.51 -23.78 -21.42
CA GLU A 360 -0.21 -24.36 -21.06
C GLU A 360 -0.10 -24.51 -19.54
N GLN A 361 -0.44 -25.69 -19.04
CA GLN A 361 -0.47 -26.05 -17.60
C GLN A 361 0.81 -25.64 -16.83
N GLY A 362 1.97 -25.60 -17.49
CA GLY A 362 3.24 -25.21 -16.86
C GLY A 362 3.32 -23.73 -16.47
N SER A 363 2.68 -22.84 -17.24
CA SER A 363 2.79 -21.39 -17.01
C SER A 363 1.86 -20.91 -15.90
N ALA A 364 0.67 -21.51 -15.75
CA ALA A 364 -0.25 -21.21 -14.65
C ALA A 364 0.37 -21.54 -13.27
N SER A 365 1.01 -22.70 -13.14
CA SER A 365 1.71 -23.08 -11.90
C SER A 365 2.91 -22.17 -11.63
N ALA A 366 3.66 -21.76 -12.66
CA ALA A 366 4.74 -20.79 -12.51
C ALA A 366 4.22 -19.42 -12.02
N ALA A 367 3.13 -18.94 -12.59
CA ALA A 367 2.46 -17.72 -12.18
C ALA A 367 1.98 -17.79 -10.72
N LEU A 368 1.32 -18.88 -10.34
CA LEU A 368 0.85 -19.11 -8.96
C LEU A 368 1.98 -19.19 -7.94
N ARG A 369 3.15 -19.72 -8.32
CA ARG A 369 4.33 -19.72 -7.45
C ARG A 369 4.90 -18.32 -7.21
N GLN A 370 4.85 -17.46 -8.21
CA GLN A 370 5.31 -16.07 -8.09
C GLN A 370 4.27 -15.19 -7.39
N HIS A 371 2.98 -15.46 -7.60
CA HIS A 371 1.85 -14.68 -7.13
C HIS A 371 0.79 -15.55 -6.45
N PRO A 372 1.11 -16.12 -5.27
CA PRO A 372 0.21 -17.02 -4.53
C PRO A 372 -1.06 -16.29 -4.06
N GLU A 373 -1.03 -14.96 -3.93
CA GLU A 373 -2.18 -14.15 -3.55
C GLU A 373 -3.34 -14.21 -4.55
N LEU A 374 -3.10 -14.65 -5.79
CA LEU A 374 -4.17 -14.86 -6.78
C LEU A 374 -5.15 -15.96 -6.34
N LEU A 375 -4.68 -16.95 -5.57
CA LEU A 375 -5.56 -18.00 -5.00
C LEU A 375 -6.48 -17.48 -3.90
N LEU A 376 -6.20 -16.30 -3.33
CA LEU A 376 -7.08 -15.66 -2.34
C LEU A 376 -8.30 -15.00 -2.98
N GLN A 377 -8.23 -14.67 -4.28
CA GLN A 377 -9.32 -14.03 -5.00
C GLN A 377 -10.38 -15.06 -5.43
N GLU A 378 -11.65 -14.64 -5.42
CA GLU A 378 -12.72 -15.47 -5.97
C GLU A 378 -12.59 -15.54 -7.50
N PRO A 379 -12.88 -16.70 -8.13
CA PRO A 379 -12.79 -16.85 -9.59
C PRO A 379 -13.65 -15.83 -10.37
N THR A 380 -14.80 -15.43 -9.81
CA THR A 380 -15.68 -14.42 -10.39
C THR A 380 -15.09 -13.02 -10.32
N GLU A 381 -14.41 -12.67 -9.22
CA GLU A 381 -13.70 -11.40 -9.09
C GLU A 381 -12.52 -11.33 -10.05
N LEU A 382 -11.78 -12.42 -10.20
CA LEU A 382 -10.68 -12.54 -11.17
C LEU A 382 -11.19 -12.35 -12.61
N ALA A 383 -12.32 -12.98 -12.97
CA ALA A 383 -12.94 -12.79 -14.28
C ALA A 383 -13.38 -11.33 -14.51
N ALA A 384 -13.98 -10.68 -13.50
CA ALA A 384 -14.36 -9.27 -13.59
C ALA A 384 -13.14 -8.33 -13.72
N ARG A 385 -12.05 -8.62 -12.98
CA ARG A 385 -10.77 -7.90 -13.08
C ARG A 385 -10.13 -8.08 -14.45
N LEU A 386 -10.17 -9.30 -14.99
CA LEU A 386 -9.66 -9.61 -16.32
C LEU A 386 -10.42 -8.84 -17.41
N ALA A 387 -11.76 -8.76 -17.31
CA ALA A 387 -12.57 -7.94 -18.21
C ALA A 387 -12.22 -6.45 -18.09
N SER A 388 -12.08 -5.94 -16.86
CA SER A 388 -11.69 -4.55 -16.60
C SER A 388 -10.29 -4.23 -17.15
N LEU A 389 -9.35 -5.16 -16.98
CA LEU A 389 -7.99 -5.05 -17.48
C LEU A 389 -7.96 -5.03 -19.01
N ALA A 390 -8.78 -5.87 -19.65
CA ALA A 390 -8.91 -5.89 -21.10
C ALA A 390 -9.50 -4.57 -21.63
N GLU A 391 -10.55 -4.05 -21.01
CA GLU A 391 -11.12 -2.75 -21.38
C GLU A 391 -10.09 -1.62 -21.23
N LEU A 392 -9.30 -1.67 -20.17
CA LEU A 392 -8.30 -0.66 -19.83
C LEU A 392 -7.10 -0.67 -20.78
N LEU A 393 -6.61 -1.85 -21.17
CA LEU A 393 -5.43 -2.02 -22.03
C LEU A 393 -5.75 -2.08 -23.52
N LEU A 394 -6.91 -2.58 -23.91
CA LEU A 394 -7.28 -2.75 -25.32
C LEU A 394 -8.26 -1.67 -25.79
N GLY A 395 -8.91 -1.00 -24.84
CA GLY A 395 -9.85 0.09 -25.10
C GLY A 395 -11.32 -0.35 -25.08
N PRO A 396 -12.24 0.64 -25.19
CA PRO A 396 -13.68 0.39 -25.16
C PRO A 396 -14.10 -0.39 -26.41
N GLY A 397 -14.57 -1.63 -26.21
CA GLY A 397 -15.05 -2.51 -27.28
C GLY A 397 -14.56 -3.95 -27.12
N GLU A 398 -13.26 -4.14 -26.86
CA GLU A 398 -12.69 -5.49 -26.69
C GLU A 398 -13.00 -6.07 -25.30
N GLY A 399 -13.05 -5.23 -24.26
CA GLY A 399 -13.42 -5.66 -22.90
C GLY A 399 -14.87 -6.16 -22.80
N ALA A 400 -15.78 -5.58 -23.58
CA ALA A 400 -17.19 -5.97 -23.57
C ALA A 400 -17.39 -7.40 -24.09
N ALA A 401 -16.59 -7.84 -25.06
CA ALA A 401 -16.64 -9.21 -25.58
C ALA A 401 -16.22 -10.24 -24.53
N ILE A 402 -15.20 -9.93 -23.72
CA ILE A 402 -14.73 -10.80 -22.63
C ILE A 402 -15.74 -10.85 -21.49
N GLY A 403 -16.31 -9.69 -21.11
CA GLY A 403 -17.37 -9.62 -20.11
C GLY A 403 -18.64 -10.36 -20.55
N ALA A 404 -19.02 -10.24 -21.82
CA ALA A 404 -20.16 -10.96 -22.39
C ALA A 404 -19.90 -12.47 -22.49
N ALA A 405 -18.69 -12.90 -22.87
CA ALA A 405 -18.33 -14.32 -22.87
C ALA A 405 -18.35 -14.92 -21.45
N ALA A 406 -17.86 -14.17 -20.46
CA ALA A 406 -17.91 -14.60 -19.05
C ALA A 406 -19.34 -14.67 -18.51
N ALA A 407 -20.23 -13.78 -18.97
CA ALA A 407 -21.63 -13.78 -18.58
C ALA A 407 -22.47 -14.84 -19.33
N ALA A 408 -22.20 -15.07 -20.62
CA ALA A 408 -23.01 -15.94 -21.48
C ALA A 408 -22.96 -17.41 -21.06
N ASP A 409 -21.82 -17.90 -20.57
CA ASP A 409 -21.74 -19.27 -20.05
C ASP A 409 -22.50 -19.40 -18.71
N GLY A 410 -22.63 -18.33 -17.92
CA GLY A 410 -23.28 -18.34 -16.61
C GLY A 410 -24.81 -18.19 -16.58
N VAL A 411 -25.48 -17.89 -17.70
CA VAL A 411 -26.88 -17.39 -17.70
C VAL A 411 -27.97 -18.46 -17.93
N ALA A 412 -27.65 -19.75 -17.93
CA ALA A 412 -28.66 -20.82 -18.05
C ALA A 412 -29.12 -21.46 -16.73
N ALA A 413 -28.94 -20.81 -15.57
CA ALA A 413 -29.47 -21.31 -14.30
C ALA A 413 -30.21 -20.22 -13.51
N ALA A 414 -31.53 -20.32 -13.47
CA ALA A 414 -32.41 -19.52 -12.62
C ALA A 414 -32.08 -19.75 -11.12
N PRO A 415 -32.33 -18.77 -10.23
CA PRO A 415 -31.95 -18.87 -8.82
C PRO A 415 -32.86 -19.87 -8.08
N ALA A 416 -32.39 -21.10 -7.93
CA ALA A 416 -32.94 -22.07 -6.97
C ALA A 416 -32.28 -21.86 -5.60
N PRO A 417 -32.99 -22.09 -4.48
CA PRO A 417 -32.49 -21.83 -3.15
C PRO A 417 -31.36 -22.80 -2.76
N VAL A 418 -30.21 -22.22 -2.43
CA VAL A 418 -29.18 -22.68 -1.47
C VAL A 418 -29.06 -24.20 -1.31
N SER A 419 -28.58 -24.89 -2.34
CA SER A 419 -28.09 -26.28 -2.23
C SER A 419 -26.96 -26.47 -3.23
N ASP A 420 -25.72 -26.61 -2.75
CA ASP A 420 -24.52 -27.12 -3.45
C ASP A 420 -24.43 -26.83 -4.97
N ALA A 421 -24.83 -25.63 -5.38
CA ALA A 421 -24.89 -25.30 -6.79
C ALA A 421 -23.47 -25.10 -7.30
N ALA A 422 -23.07 -25.94 -8.25
CA ALA A 422 -21.78 -25.88 -8.92
C ALA A 422 -21.47 -24.42 -9.35
N PRO A 423 -20.22 -23.96 -9.15
CA PRO A 423 -19.83 -22.60 -9.47
C PRO A 423 -20.16 -22.28 -10.95
N PRO A 424 -20.57 -21.03 -11.26
CA PRO A 424 -20.91 -20.65 -12.62
C PRO A 424 -19.75 -20.97 -13.58
N PRO A 425 -20.05 -21.53 -14.77
CA PRO A 425 -19.01 -21.90 -15.72
C PRO A 425 -18.22 -20.65 -16.14
N LEU A 426 -16.90 -20.81 -16.11
CA LEU A 426 -15.95 -19.76 -16.49
C LEU A 426 -15.93 -19.60 -18.01
N PRO A 427 -15.65 -18.39 -18.53
CA PRO A 427 -15.50 -18.17 -19.97
C PRO A 427 -14.44 -19.11 -20.55
N PRO A 428 -14.61 -19.58 -21.80
CA PRO A 428 -13.62 -20.42 -22.45
C PRO A 428 -12.29 -19.67 -22.60
N PRO A 429 -11.14 -20.35 -22.41
CA PRO A 429 -9.80 -19.76 -22.51
C PRO A 429 -9.51 -19.09 -23.87
N SER A 430 -10.28 -19.43 -24.91
CA SER A 430 -10.20 -18.83 -26.25
C SER A 430 -10.68 -17.37 -26.30
N ALA A 431 -11.41 -16.89 -25.28
CA ALA A 431 -11.99 -15.54 -25.27
C ALA A 431 -10.96 -14.42 -25.05
N LEU A 432 -9.76 -14.75 -24.52
CA LEU A 432 -8.74 -13.74 -24.27
C LEU A 432 -7.97 -13.35 -25.54
N PRO A 433 -7.87 -12.04 -25.85
CA PRO A 433 -7.01 -11.53 -26.90
C PRO A 433 -5.56 -11.99 -26.70
N PRO A 434 -4.86 -12.41 -27.76
CA PRO A 434 -3.53 -13.03 -27.64
C PRO A 434 -2.50 -12.09 -26.99
N ARG A 435 -2.58 -10.79 -27.25
CA ARG A 435 -1.70 -9.77 -26.65
C ARG A 435 -1.88 -9.66 -25.14
N LEU A 436 -3.13 -9.67 -24.66
CA LEU A 436 -3.41 -9.63 -23.23
C LEU A 436 -2.97 -10.92 -22.54
N ARG A 437 -3.19 -12.06 -23.20
CA ARG A 437 -2.72 -13.37 -22.72
C ARG A 437 -1.19 -13.38 -22.56
N GLU A 438 -0.46 -12.88 -23.55
CA GLU A 438 1.00 -12.78 -23.50
C GLU A 438 1.46 -11.83 -22.38
N ALA A 439 0.82 -10.66 -22.24
CA ALA A 439 1.12 -9.72 -21.16
C ALA A 439 0.91 -10.35 -19.76
N LEU A 440 -0.20 -11.07 -19.58
CA LEU A 440 -0.51 -11.77 -18.33
C LEU A 440 0.40 -12.96 -18.05
N SER A 441 0.88 -13.66 -19.09
CA SER A 441 1.86 -14.75 -18.91
C SER A 441 3.21 -14.23 -18.42
N ARG A 442 3.59 -13.00 -18.79
CA ARG A 442 4.84 -12.36 -18.35
C ARG A 442 4.69 -11.75 -16.97
N HIS A 443 3.53 -11.17 -16.67
CA HIS A 443 3.25 -10.50 -15.39
C HIS A 443 1.86 -10.83 -14.84
N PRO A 444 1.68 -12.00 -14.20
CA PRO A 444 0.40 -12.40 -13.64
C PRO A 444 -0.04 -11.53 -12.45
N GLY A 445 0.91 -10.86 -11.76
CA GLY A 445 0.62 -9.92 -10.68
C GLY A 445 -0.23 -8.71 -11.07
N LEU A 446 -0.46 -8.46 -12.37
CA LEU A 446 -1.43 -7.46 -12.83
C LEU A 446 -2.84 -7.75 -12.34
N LEU A 447 -3.21 -9.03 -12.17
CA LEU A 447 -4.53 -9.42 -11.65
C LEU A 447 -4.66 -9.17 -10.13
N SER A 448 -3.54 -9.10 -9.42
CA SER A 448 -3.52 -8.73 -8.00
C SER A 448 -3.89 -7.25 -7.78
N SER A 449 -3.58 -6.39 -8.75
CA SER A 449 -3.82 -4.95 -8.67
C SER A 449 -5.28 -4.58 -8.98
N PRO A 450 -5.90 -3.68 -8.20
CA PRO A 450 -7.24 -3.18 -8.51
C PRO A 450 -7.26 -2.39 -9.84
N PRO A 451 -8.33 -2.49 -10.66
CA PRO A 451 -8.39 -1.82 -11.97
C PRO A 451 -8.18 -0.30 -11.92
N PHE A 452 -8.67 0.38 -10.88
CA PHE A 452 -8.52 1.84 -10.73
C PHE A 452 -7.06 2.25 -10.48
N VAL A 453 -6.26 1.41 -9.80
CA VAL A 453 -4.83 1.66 -9.59
C VAL A 453 -4.09 1.54 -10.90
N LEU A 454 -4.45 0.56 -11.74
CA LEU A 454 -3.87 0.41 -13.07
C LEU A 454 -4.26 1.58 -13.99
N ALA A 455 -5.49 2.08 -13.87
CA ALA A 455 -5.95 3.24 -14.64
C ALA A 455 -5.17 4.51 -14.27
N ASP A 456 -4.95 4.74 -12.99
CA ASP A 456 -4.14 5.85 -12.48
C ASP A 456 -2.69 5.76 -12.99
N LYS A 457 -2.08 4.57 -12.95
CA LYS A 457 -0.75 4.34 -13.52
C LYS A 457 -0.68 4.62 -15.02
N LEU A 458 -1.71 4.26 -15.79
CA LEU A 458 -1.77 4.60 -17.21
C LEU A 458 -1.83 6.11 -17.44
N LEU A 459 -2.61 6.84 -16.62
CA LEU A 459 -2.68 8.30 -16.70
C LEU A 459 -1.34 8.95 -16.35
N VAL A 460 -0.65 8.43 -15.33
CA VAL A 460 0.71 8.86 -15.00
C VAL A 460 1.65 8.64 -16.17
N LEU A 461 1.69 7.44 -16.76
CA LEU A 461 2.54 7.14 -17.92
C LEU A 461 2.19 8.04 -19.12
N GLN A 462 0.91 8.33 -19.32
CA GLN A 462 0.44 9.26 -20.34
C GLN A 462 0.99 10.67 -20.12
N SER A 463 0.93 11.16 -18.88
CA SER A 463 1.45 12.48 -18.52
C SER A 463 2.99 12.55 -18.57
N LEU A 464 3.66 11.47 -18.16
CA LEU A 464 5.12 11.40 -18.04
C LEU A 464 5.81 11.40 -19.41
N PHE A 465 5.20 10.72 -20.39
CA PHE A 465 5.75 10.62 -21.75
C PHE A 465 5.08 11.59 -22.74
N GLU A 466 4.08 12.35 -22.31
CA GLU A 466 3.27 13.21 -23.19
C GLU A 466 2.67 12.45 -24.40
N LEU A 467 2.35 11.16 -24.22
CA LEU A 467 1.85 10.29 -25.29
C LEU A 467 0.33 10.22 -25.31
N PRO A 468 -0.30 9.97 -26.46
CA PRO A 468 -1.73 9.64 -26.52
C PRO A 468 -2.01 8.28 -25.86
N GLY A 469 -3.15 8.15 -25.19
CA GLY A 469 -3.55 6.94 -24.45
C GLY A 469 -3.40 5.60 -25.21
N PRO A 470 -3.73 5.50 -26.51
CA PRO A 470 -3.52 4.28 -27.29
C PRO A 470 -2.04 3.84 -27.38
N LEU A 471 -1.10 4.79 -27.48
CA LEU A 471 0.33 4.45 -27.51
C LEU A 471 0.82 3.97 -26.14
N VAL A 472 0.35 4.59 -25.05
CA VAL A 472 0.68 4.15 -23.69
C VAL A 472 0.19 2.71 -23.45
N ARG A 473 -1.02 2.39 -23.92
CA ARG A 473 -1.56 1.02 -23.86
C ARG A 473 -0.71 0.03 -24.63
N GLU A 474 -0.27 0.37 -25.84
CA GLU A 474 0.63 -0.47 -26.64
C GLU A 474 1.99 -0.67 -25.95
N LEU A 475 2.54 0.37 -25.31
CA LEU A 475 3.78 0.26 -24.53
C LEU A 475 3.64 -0.72 -23.37
N VAL A 476 2.52 -0.63 -22.62
CA VAL A 476 2.24 -1.52 -21.50
C VAL A 476 1.97 -2.96 -21.96
N LEU A 477 1.32 -3.16 -23.11
CA LEU A 477 1.15 -4.50 -23.67
C LEU A 477 2.48 -5.13 -24.09
N ARG A 478 3.44 -4.33 -24.56
CA ARG A 478 4.80 -4.79 -24.89
C ARG A 478 5.61 -5.11 -23.63
N GLU A 479 5.52 -4.26 -22.61
CA GLU A 479 6.24 -4.40 -21.35
C GLU A 479 5.29 -4.20 -20.15
N PRO A 480 4.61 -5.28 -19.69
CA PRO A 480 3.62 -5.18 -18.64
C PRO A 480 4.24 -4.88 -17.27
N GLY A 481 5.55 -5.12 -17.12
CA GLY A 481 6.32 -4.79 -15.93
C GLY A 481 6.30 -3.30 -15.58
N LEU A 482 6.00 -2.42 -16.55
CA LEU A 482 5.77 -0.99 -16.30
C LEU A 482 4.67 -0.75 -15.26
N LEU A 483 3.61 -1.55 -15.27
CA LEU A 483 2.52 -1.44 -14.30
C LEU A 483 2.85 -2.07 -12.94
N ALA A 484 3.90 -2.88 -12.83
CA ALA A 484 4.36 -3.43 -11.56
C ALA A 484 5.15 -2.41 -10.73
N VAL A 485 5.84 -1.47 -11.39
CA VAL A 485 6.61 -0.40 -10.74
C VAL A 485 5.66 0.63 -10.08
N SER A 486 6.07 1.23 -8.97
CA SER A 486 5.34 2.34 -8.36
C SER A 486 5.40 3.59 -9.25
N VAL A 487 4.44 4.51 -9.09
CA VAL A 487 4.41 5.79 -9.82
C VAL A 487 5.71 6.58 -9.61
N GLU A 488 6.13 6.76 -8.36
CA GLU A 488 7.39 7.43 -8.00
C GLU A 488 8.61 6.71 -8.61
N GLY A 489 8.58 5.37 -8.67
CA GLY A 489 9.64 4.57 -9.28
C GLY A 489 9.75 4.78 -10.78
N LEU A 490 8.61 4.87 -11.49
CA LEU A 490 8.57 5.17 -12.93
C LEU A 490 9.11 6.57 -13.23
N GLU A 491 8.68 7.58 -12.46
CA GLU A 491 9.18 8.95 -12.62
C GLU A 491 10.69 9.03 -12.38
N THR A 492 11.18 8.36 -11.35
CA THR A 492 12.61 8.34 -11.01
C THR A 492 13.42 7.64 -12.10
N LYS A 493 12.94 6.49 -12.59
CA LYS A 493 13.57 5.75 -13.70
C LYS A 493 13.56 6.55 -14.99
N PHE A 494 12.46 7.24 -15.30
CA PHE A 494 12.38 8.09 -16.48
C PHE A 494 13.31 9.29 -16.39
N ARG A 495 13.40 9.94 -15.22
CA ARG A 495 14.34 11.04 -15.00
C ARG A 495 15.79 10.57 -15.13
N ALA A 496 16.11 9.38 -14.61
CA ALA A 496 17.43 8.79 -14.76
C ALA A 496 17.76 8.49 -16.24
N LEU A 497 16.78 7.97 -17.00
CA LEU A 497 16.91 7.76 -18.43
C LEU A 497 17.07 9.08 -19.18
N ALA A 498 16.25 10.09 -18.91
CA ALA A 498 16.38 11.42 -19.53
C ALA A 498 17.73 12.07 -19.22
N ALA A 499 18.24 11.90 -18.00
CA ALA A 499 19.56 12.40 -17.61
C ALA A 499 20.70 11.76 -18.41
N SER A 500 20.58 10.49 -18.82
CA SER A 500 21.59 9.84 -19.67
C SER A 500 21.66 10.43 -21.09
N PHE A 501 20.58 11.11 -21.52
CA PHE A 501 20.50 11.91 -22.74
C PHE A 501 20.67 13.40 -22.48
N GLY A 502 21.36 13.83 -21.42
CA GLY A 502 21.60 15.27 -21.17
C GLY A 502 20.35 16.04 -20.75
N ALA A 503 19.39 15.37 -20.10
CA ALA A 503 18.10 15.88 -19.65
C ALA A 503 17.09 16.22 -20.78
N PHE A 504 17.34 15.76 -22.01
CA PHE A 504 16.36 15.82 -23.08
C PHE A 504 15.32 14.70 -22.94
N SER A 505 14.11 15.05 -22.48
CA SER A 505 13.01 14.09 -22.32
C SER A 505 12.56 13.47 -23.65
N ALA A 506 12.68 14.21 -24.76
CA ALA A 506 12.27 13.74 -26.09
C ALA A 506 13.05 12.50 -26.56
N ASP A 507 14.38 12.51 -26.44
CA ASP A 507 15.22 11.37 -26.84
C ASP A 507 14.95 10.15 -25.94
N ALA A 508 14.73 10.37 -24.65
CA ALA A 508 14.34 9.31 -23.72
C ALA A 508 12.98 8.69 -24.08
N ILE A 509 12.01 9.52 -24.51
CA ILE A 509 10.71 9.03 -24.98
C ILE A 509 10.89 8.15 -26.23
N ASP A 510 11.68 8.58 -27.21
CA ASP A 510 11.95 7.80 -28.42
C ASP A 510 12.58 6.43 -28.09
N VAL A 511 13.48 6.39 -27.11
CA VAL A 511 14.08 5.15 -26.62
C VAL A 511 13.05 4.25 -25.94
N VAL A 512 12.17 4.80 -25.08
CA VAL A 512 11.09 4.04 -24.43
C VAL A 512 10.07 3.54 -25.45
N LEU A 513 9.77 4.32 -26.49
CA LEU A 513 8.89 3.91 -27.59
C LEU A 513 9.47 2.74 -28.40
N ALA A 514 10.79 2.74 -28.60
CA ALA A 514 11.50 1.68 -29.30
C ALA A 514 11.66 0.41 -28.43
N ASP A 515 12.03 0.58 -27.16
CA ASP A 515 12.25 -0.49 -26.18
C ASP A 515 11.74 -0.06 -24.78
N PRO A 516 10.50 -0.42 -24.41
CA PRO A 516 9.94 -0.03 -23.12
C PRO A 516 10.69 -0.64 -21.92
N SER A 517 11.36 -1.79 -22.12
CA SER A 517 12.16 -2.44 -21.08
C SER A 517 13.40 -1.62 -20.71
N ALA A 518 13.83 -0.68 -21.55
CA ALA A 518 14.90 0.27 -21.24
C ALA A 518 14.58 1.11 -19.99
N LEU A 519 13.30 1.45 -19.78
CA LEU A 519 12.87 2.17 -18.58
C LEU A 519 13.04 1.32 -17.32
N LEU A 520 12.71 0.03 -17.38
CA LEU A 520 12.85 -0.89 -16.24
C LEU A 520 14.32 -1.13 -15.90
N ARG A 521 15.21 -1.09 -16.89
CA ARG A 521 16.67 -1.22 -16.75
C ARG A 521 17.39 0.07 -16.33
N ALA A 522 16.70 1.21 -16.34
CA ALA A 522 17.27 2.45 -15.82
C ALA A 522 17.49 2.29 -14.31
N ASP A 523 18.74 2.04 -13.92
CA ASP A 523 19.12 1.89 -12.52
C ASP A 523 19.19 3.24 -11.84
N THR A 524 18.57 3.34 -10.66
CA THR A 524 18.68 4.51 -9.80
C THR A 524 20.04 4.59 -9.10
N GLU A 525 20.78 3.48 -9.07
CA GLU A 525 22.05 3.36 -8.35
C GLU A 525 23.24 4.05 -9.04
N GLY A 526 23.11 4.39 -10.33
CA GLY A 526 24.20 4.99 -11.12
C GLY A 526 24.36 6.51 -11.00
N LEU A 527 23.39 7.25 -10.47
CA LEU A 527 23.41 8.73 -10.44
C LEU A 527 24.34 9.32 -9.35
N GLY A 528 24.97 8.47 -8.52
CA GLY A 528 25.94 8.87 -7.50
C GLY A 528 27.42 8.73 -7.90
N GLY A 529 27.72 8.16 -9.08
CA GLY A 529 29.10 7.92 -9.53
C GLY A 529 29.41 8.71 -10.80
N ALA A 530 30.55 9.41 -10.81
CA ALA A 530 31.05 10.19 -11.94
C ALA A 530 30.87 9.45 -13.29
N ALA A 531 30.31 10.16 -14.28
CA ALA A 531 30.03 9.63 -15.61
C ALA A 531 31.23 8.85 -16.18
N PRO A 532 31.05 7.58 -16.60
CA PRO A 532 32.11 6.86 -17.29
C PRO A 532 32.35 7.52 -18.64
N ALA A 533 33.50 8.17 -18.78
CA ALA A 533 34.03 8.65 -20.06
C ALA A 533 34.29 7.43 -20.96
N GLY A 534 33.29 6.98 -21.73
CA GLY A 534 33.49 5.79 -22.56
C GLY A 534 32.38 5.32 -23.51
N MET A 535 31.16 5.86 -23.49
CA MET A 535 30.08 5.41 -24.40
C MET A 535 29.77 6.44 -25.50
N ASN A 536 30.74 6.71 -26.37
CA ASN A 536 30.55 7.49 -27.62
C ASN A 536 30.23 6.60 -28.84
N GLY A 537 29.61 5.43 -28.64
CA GLY A 537 29.35 4.46 -29.71
C GLY A 537 28.01 4.62 -30.44
N TRP A 538 27.06 5.36 -29.87
CA TRP A 538 25.74 5.58 -30.49
C TRP A 538 25.76 6.89 -31.27
N ARG A 539 26.29 6.87 -32.49
CA ARG A 539 26.14 7.99 -33.42
C ARG A 539 24.70 8.03 -33.91
N ALA A 540 24.05 9.16 -33.67
CA ALA A 540 22.79 9.54 -34.27
C ALA A 540 22.83 9.32 -35.79
N CYS A 541 21.82 8.64 -36.34
CA CYS A 541 21.51 8.70 -37.75
C CYS A 541 21.15 10.15 -38.11
N ASP A 542 22.08 10.84 -38.77
CA ASP A 542 21.90 12.20 -39.28
C ASP A 542 20.72 12.27 -40.26
N LYS A 543 19.57 12.77 -39.79
CA LYS A 543 18.49 13.29 -40.65
C LYS A 543 18.90 14.65 -41.22
N ARG A 544 19.84 14.66 -42.17
CA ARG A 544 20.13 15.86 -42.97
C ARG A 544 20.53 15.47 -44.39
N SER A 545 19.54 15.19 -45.24
CA SER A 545 19.68 15.15 -46.69
C SER A 545 18.30 15.23 -47.37
N SER A 546 17.78 16.44 -47.54
CA SER A 546 16.83 16.76 -48.64
C SER A 546 16.58 18.26 -48.81
N GLU A 547 17.60 19.12 -48.68
CA GLU A 547 17.49 20.53 -49.10
C GLU A 547 18.83 21.00 -49.68
N SER A 548 19.15 20.57 -50.92
CA SER A 548 20.12 21.25 -51.79
C SER A 548 20.14 20.59 -53.17
N SER A 549 19.11 20.82 -54.00
CA SER A 549 19.25 20.70 -55.44
C SER A 549 18.16 21.49 -56.16
N ALA A 550 18.38 22.81 -56.29
CA ALA A 550 17.77 23.65 -57.31
C ALA A 550 18.46 25.03 -57.31
N ARG A 551 19.58 25.15 -58.03
CA ARG A 551 20.10 26.42 -58.61
C ARG A 551 21.26 26.14 -59.58
N GLY A 552 21.01 26.39 -60.88
CA GLY A 552 21.98 26.52 -62.00
C GLY A 552 22.52 25.19 -62.54
N VAL A 553 22.29 24.77 -63.79
CA VAL A 553 22.29 25.48 -65.08
C VAL A 553 21.09 25.05 -65.94
#